data_AF-A0A4U6TST0-F1
#
_entry.id   AF-A0A4U6TST0-F1
#
_cell.length_a   1.000
_cell.length_b   1.000
_cell.length_c   1.000
_cell.angle_alpha   90.00
_cell.angle_beta   90.00
_cell.angle_gamma   90.00
#
_symmetry.space_group_name_H-M   'P 1'
#
loop_
_entity.id
_entity.type
_entity.pdbx_description
1 polymer ?
#
loop_
_entity_poly.entity_id
_entity_poly.type
_entity_poly.pdbx_seq_one_letter_code
_entity_poly.pdbx_strand_id
1 'polypeptide(L)'
;MRSTTRSFGDAAAPRAVNVIDTPGLFDMNASTTEDARKEIAKCMDLSKDGIHAMLLVFSAATRFSDEDVNTVASIKMFFGDSISNHMILVFTNGDQVGESTLKKMLSNKRARYLQELVRLCAHRVVLFDNRTSDAACQQQQLKKLLEAVDSVISDTDEVHGRQKEIDVEGYTAEEMSQSKKDMYDQYLMLITKMVI
;
A
#
# COMPACT_ATOMS: atom_id res chain seq x y z
N MET A 1 0.65 14.66 -5.77
CA MET A 1 1.64 13.56 -5.55
C MET A 1 3.09 14.02 -5.65
N ARG A 2 3.97 13.54 -4.75
CA ARG A 2 5.43 13.82 -4.73
C ARG A 2 6.23 12.51 -4.68
N SER A 3 7.28 12.37 -5.50
CA SER A 3 8.21 11.23 -5.44
C SER A 3 9.52 11.66 -4.79
N THR A 4 10.07 10.84 -3.90
CA THR A 4 11.38 11.06 -3.28
C THR A 4 12.17 9.75 -3.20
N THR A 5 13.37 9.74 -3.76
CA THR A 5 14.27 8.60 -3.68
C THR A 5 15.36 8.84 -2.64
N ARG A 6 15.63 7.83 -1.81
CA ARG A 6 16.77 7.80 -0.89
C ARG A 6 17.46 6.45 -0.94
N SER A 7 18.77 6.44 -0.79
CA SER A 7 19.56 5.21 -0.68
C SER A 7 19.90 4.90 0.77
N PHE A 8 19.79 3.63 1.14
CA PHE A 8 20.08 3.08 2.46
C PHE A 8 21.07 1.91 2.34
N GLY A 9 21.76 1.54 3.43
CA GLY A 9 22.71 0.43 3.44
C GLY A 9 24.17 0.85 3.21
N ASP A 10 25.06 -0.15 3.14
CA ASP A 10 26.48 0.05 2.91
C ASP A 10 26.78 0.35 1.42
N ALA A 11 27.89 1.02 1.14
CA ALA A 11 28.35 1.37 -0.19
C ALA A 11 28.51 0.15 -1.13
N ALA A 12 28.77 -1.04 -0.57
CA ALA A 12 28.89 -2.29 -1.33
C ALA A 12 27.54 -2.87 -1.78
N ALA A 13 26.44 -2.56 -1.08
CA ALA A 13 25.09 -3.05 -1.39
C ALA A 13 24.03 -1.98 -1.07
N PRO A 14 24.02 -0.86 -1.81
CA PRO A 14 23.06 0.21 -1.56
C PRO A 14 21.65 -0.21 -1.99
N ARG A 15 20.67 0.06 -1.13
CA ARG A 15 19.24 -0.10 -1.42
C ARG A 15 18.63 1.27 -1.70
N ALA A 16 18.26 1.52 -2.95
CA ALA A 16 17.46 2.69 -3.31
C ALA A 16 15.98 2.44 -3.00
N VAL A 17 15.35 3.37 -2.27
CA VAL A 17 13.92 3.35 -1.95
C VAL A 17 13.31 4.62 -2.52
N ASN A 18 12.37 4.44 -3.45
CA ASN A 18 11.52 5.53 -3.94
C ASN A 18 10.20 5.52 -3.17
N VAL A 19 9.84 6.68 -2.61
CA VAL A 19 8.58 6.87 -1.89
C VAL A 19 7.71 7.84 -2.68
N ILE A 20 6.50 7.42 -3.00
CA ILE A 20 5.49 8.22 -3.69
C ILE A 20 4.43 8.62 -2.65
N ASP A 21 4.34 9.91 -2.36
CA ASP A 21 3.36 10.48 -1.44
C ASP A 21 2.09 10.90 -2.20
N THR A 22 0.95 10.39 -1.77
CA THR A 22 -0.32 10.39 -2.50
C THR A 22 -1.45 11.11 -1.73
N PRO A 23 -1.31 12.43 -1.44
CA PRO A 23 -2.30 13.16 -0.66
C PRO A 23 -3.66 13.20 -1.39
N GLY A 24 -4.74 12.89 -0.68
CA GLY A 24 -6.12 12.98 -1.19
C GLY A 24 -6.47 12.01 -2.32
N LEU A 25 -5.59 11.04 -2.63
CA LEU A 25 -5.74 10.16 -3.79
C LEU A 25 -7.00 9.27 -3.73
N PHE A 26 -7.37 8.85 -2.53
CA PHE A 26 -8.47 7.91 -2.29
C PHE A 26 -9.63 8.53 -1.51
N ASP A 27 -9.56 9.83 -1.24
CA ASP A 27 -10.63 10.60 -0.60
C ASP A 27 -11.67 10.99 -1.67
N MET A 28 -12.38 9.97 -2.17
CA MET A 28 -13.34 10.10 -3.25
C MET A 28 -14.67 10.64 -2.72
N ASN A 29 -14.91 11.94 -2.92
CA ASN A 29 -16.25 12.52 -2.85
C ASN A 29 -16.76 12.81 -4.27
N ALA A 30 -18.09 12.94 -4.43
CA ALA A 30 -18.73 13.11 -5.74
C ALA A 30 -18.27 14.37 -6.52
N SER A 31 -17.57 15.31 -5.87
CA SER A 31 -17.05 16.54 -6.48
C SER A 31 -15.56 16.51 -6.86
N THR A 32 -14.79 15.48 -6.45
CA THR A 32 -13.32 15.40 -6.65
C THR A 32 -12.88 14.33 -7.65
N THR A 33 -13.82 13.72 -8.39
CA THR A 33 -13.57 12.51 -9.17
C THR A 33 -12.59 12.67 -10.33
N GLU A 34 -12.55 13.82 -11.01
CA GLU A 34 -11.58 14.07 -12.10
C GLU A 34 -10.15 14.25 -11.59
N ASP A 35 -9.98 14.90 -10.44
CA ASP A 35 -8.66 15.12 -9.84
C ASP A 35 -8.10 13.81 -9.28
N ALA A 36 -8.96 12.98 -8.69
CA ALA A 36 -8.57 11.65 -8.22
C ALA A 36 -8.15 10.74 -9.38
N ARG A 37 -8.86 10.76 -10.54
CA ARG A 37 -8.46 10.01 -11.75
C ARG A 37 -7.06 10.40 -12.23
N LYS A 38 -6.76 11.70 -12.28
CA LYS A 38 -5.45 12.21 -12.72
C LYS A 38 -4.33 11.79 -11.76
N GLU A 39 -4.57 11.88 -10.46
CA GLU A 39 -3.58 11.47 -9.47
C GLU A 39 -3.38 9.93 -9.46
N ILE A 40 -4.41 9.13 -9.74
CA ILE A 40 -4.28 7.67 -9.91
C ILE A 40 -3.44 7.35 -11.15
N ALA A 41 -3.75 7.96 -12.30
CA ALA A 41 -2.97 7.76 -13.51
C ALA A 41 -1.49 8.15 -13.30
N LYS A 42 -1.26 9.27 -12.61
CA LYS A 42 0.09 9.72 -12.23
C LYS A 42 0.78 8.73 -11.27
N CYS A 43 0.05 8.12 -10.33
CA CYS A 43 0.57 7.08 -9.46
C CYS A 43 1.02 5.86 -10.25
N MET A 44 0.19 5.40 -11.19
CA MET A 44 0.51 4.26 -12.06
C MET A 44 1.73 4.57 -12.93
N ASP A 45 1.82 5.79 -13.46
CA ASP A 45 2.96 6.24 -14.25
C ASP A 45 4.26 6.31 -13.45
N LEU A 46 4.20 6.71 -12.19
CA LEU A 46 5.36 6.75 -11.28
C LEU A 46 5.72 5.35 -10.73
N SER A 47 4.82 4.38 -10.87
CA SER A 47 4.98 3.00 -10.40
C SER A 47 5.14 2.01 -11.56
N LYS A 48 5.73 2.45 -12.68
CA LYS A 48 5.89 1.63 -13.90
C LYS A 48 6.68 0.34 -13.69
N ASP A 49 7.62 0.36 -12.75
CA ASP A 49 8.40 -0.81 -12.35
C ASP A 49 7.66 -1.69 -11.31
N GLY A 50 6.41 -1.35 -10.99
CA GLY A 50 5.57 -2.02 -10.00
C GLY A 50 5.59 -1.34 -8.62
N ILE A 51 4.63 -1.73 -7.79
CA ILE A 51 4.55 -1.33 -6.39
C ILE A 51 5.14 -2.47 -5.55
N HIS A 52 6.30 -2.24 -4.94
CA HIS A 52 6.93 -3.23 -4.05
C HIS A 52 6.13 -3.40 -2.75
N ALA A 53 5.64 -2.29 -2.19
CA ALA A 53 4.78 -2.28 -1.01
C ALA A 53 3.90 -1.02 -1.01
N MET A 54 2.70 -1.14 -0.44
CA MET A 54 1.77 -0.04 -0.24
C MET A 54 1.57 0.21 1.26
N LEU A 55 1.89 1.42 1.72
CA LEU A 55 1.75 1.79 3.12
C LEU A 55 0.38 2.42 3.36
N LEU A 56 -0.46 1.78 4.17
CA LEU A 56 -1.72 2.36 4.64
C LEU A 56 -1.48 3.02 6.00
N VAL A 57 -1.45 4.35 6.02
CA VAL A 57 -1.03 5.13 7.18
C VAL A 57 -2.25 5.60 7.98
N PHE A 58 -2.36 5.16 9.22
CA PHE A 58 -3.41 5.56 10.17
C PHE A 58 -2.80 6.21 11.40
N SER A 59 -3.56 7.03 12.14
CA SER A 59 -3.14 7.46 13.47
C SER A 59 -3.56 6.42 14.50
N ALA A 60 -2.64 6.01 15.38
CA ALA A 60 -2.98 5.15 16.52
C ALA A 60 -3.82 5.90 17.58
N ALA A 61 -3.75 7.23 17.59
CA ALA A 61 -4.40 8.07 18.58
C ALA A 61 -5.86 8.39 18.20
N THR A 62 -6.25 8.19 16.95
CA THR A 62 -7.61 8.43 16.46
C THR A 62 -8.38 7.13 16.29
N ARG A 63 -9.71 7.24 16.23
CA ARG A 63 -10.57 6.10 15.91
C ARG A 63 -10.52 5.85 14.40
N PHE A 64 -10.47 4.57 14.05
CA PHE A 64 -10.72 4.12 12.69
C PHE A 64 -12.13 4.54 12.27
N SER A 65 -12.24 5.19 11.13
CA SER A 65 -13.44 5.83 10.62
C SER A 65 -14.02 5.09 9.41
N ASP A 66 -15.25 5.44 9.03
CA ASP A 66 -15.85 4.91 7.80
C ASP A 66 -15.13 5.43 6.53
N GLU A 67 -14.44 6.57 6.62
CA GLU A 67 -13.59 7.09 5.56
C GLU A 67 -12.39 6.16 5.32
N ASP A 68 -11.75 5.68 6.39
CA ASP A 68 -10.66 4.71 6.31
C ASP A 68 -11.11 3.39 5.64
N VAL A 69 -12.35 2.96 5.90
CA VAL A 69 -12.97 1.80 5.25
C VAL A 69 -13.09 2.01 3.73
N ASN A 70 -13.67 3.14 3.34
CA ASN A 70 -13.92 3.48 1.95
C ASN A 70 -12.63 3.66 1.15
N THR A 71 -11.57 4.18 1.79
CA THR A 71 -10.24 4.30 1.19
C THR A 71 -9.67 2.94 0.80
N VAL A 72 -9.72 1.95 1.69
CA VAL A 72 -9.23 0.59 1.37
C VAL A 72 -10.05 -0.04 0.23
N ALA A 73 -11.37 0.13 0.24
CA ALA A 73 -12.23 -0.37 -0.84
C ALA A 73 -11.86 0.28 -2.19
N SER A 74 -11.64 1.60 -2.20
CA SER A 74 -11.21 2.34 -3.39
C SER A 74 -9.88 1.83 -3.91
N ILE A 75 -8.90 1.62 -3.04
CA ILE A 75 -7.58 1.09 -3.44
C ILE A 75 -7.72 -0.28 -4.10
N LYS A 76 -8.46 -1.21 -3.50
CA LYS A 76 -8.70 -2.53 -4.09
C LYS A 76 -9.45 -2.45 -5.40
N MET A 77 -10.38 -1.50 -5.52
CA MET A 77 -11.06 -1.25 -6.77
C MET A 77 -10.06 -0.88 -7.86
N PHE A 78 -9.10 0.04 -7.61
CA PHE A 78 -8.15 0.55 -8.62
C PHE A 78 -6.90 -0.30 -8.90
N PHE A 79 -6.46 -1.09 -7.94
CA PHE A 79 -5.25 -1.91 -8.07
C PHE A 79 -5.55 -3.41 -8.14
N GLY A 80 -6.83 -3.79 -8.07
CA GLY A 80 -7.29 -5.17 -7.96
C GLY A 80 -7.13 -5.74 -6.55
N ASP A 81 -7.81 -6.85 -6.26
CA ASP A 81 -7.80 -7.47 -4.93
C ASP A 81 -6.40 -7.95 -4.50
N SER A 82 -5.52 -8.28 -5.44
CA SER A 82 -4.15 -8.74 -5.16
C SER A 82 -3.28 -7.67 -4.51
N ILE A 83 -3.63 -6.37 -4.61
CA ILE A 83 -2.89 -5.29 -3.96
C ILE A 83 -2.78 -5.47 -2.44
N SER A 84 -3.75 -6.17 -1.83
CA SER A 84 -3.73 -6.51 -0.41
C SER A 84 -2.51 -7.32 0.01
N ASN A 85 -1.91 -8.11 -0.89
CA ASN A 85 -0.67 -8.83 -0.65
C ASN A 85 0.53 -7.89 -0.47
N HIS A 86 0.44 -6.68 -1.04
CA HIS A 86 1.47 -5.65 -0.95
C HIS A 86 1.25 -4.64 0.18
N MET A 87 0.09 -4.69 0.85
CA MET A 87 -0.28 -3.71 1.87
C MET A 87 0.40 -3.97 3.22
N ILE A 88 0.87 -2.87 3.84
CA ILE A 88 1.40 -2.81 5.20
C ILE A 88 0.61 -1.74 5.95
N LEU A 89 0.08 -2.07 7.13
CA LEU A 89 -0.59 -1.10 7.99
C LEU A 89 0.45 -0.36 8.83
N VAL A 90 0.51 0.96 8.69
CA VAL A 90 1.42 1.81 9.47
C VAL A 90 0.59 2.68 10.40
N PHE A 91 0.75 2.48 11.70
CA PHE A 91 0.11 3.30 12.73
C PHE A 91 1.09 4.35 13.22
N THR A 92 0.73 5.63 13.10
CA THR A 92 1.50 6.76 13.59
C THR A 92 1.11 7.12 15.02
N ASN A 93 1.81 8.08 15.64
CA ASN A 93 1.62 8.45 17.05
C ASN A 93 2.01 7.34 18.04
N GLY A 94 3.07 6.60 17.69
CA GLY A 94 3.65 5.57 18.57
C GLY A 94 4.11 6.10 19.93
N ASP A 95 4.53 7.37 20.00
CA ASP A 95 4.90 8.10 21.22
C ASP A 95 3.76 8.15 22.24
N GLN A 96 2.51 8.30 21.77
CA GLN A 96 1.34 8.48 22.62
C GLN A 96 0.68 7.17 23.02
N VAL A 97 0.67 6.19 22.11
CA VAL A 97 -0.13 4.96 22.27
C VAL A 97 0.72 3.81 22.78
N GLY A 98 1.91 3.63 22.20
CA GLY A 98 2.78 2.50 22.47
C GLY A 98 2.25 1.15 21.96
N GLU A 99 3.16 0.18 21.89
CA GLU A 99 2.91 -1.17 21.32
C GLU A 99 1.79 -1.94 22.06
N SER A 100 1.74 -1.84 23.38
CA SER A 100 0.78 -2.59 24.20
C SER A 100 -0.66 -2.14 23.97
N THR A 101 -0.88 -0.83 23.83
CA THR A 101 -2.19 -0.25 23.56
C THR A 101 -2.62 -0.54 22.12
N LEU A 102 -1.71 -0.42 21.15
CA LEU A 102 -1.99 -0.79 19.77
C LEU A 102 -2.44 -2.25 19.68
N LYS A 103 -1.73 -3.19 20.31
CA LYS A 103 -2.13 -4.61 20.35
C LYS A 103 -3.54 -4.83 20.91
N LYS A 104 -3.93 -4.09 21.96
CA LYS A 104 -5.28 -4.13 22.52
C LYS A 104 -6.32 -3.59 21.54
N MET A 105 -6.01 -2.51 20.82
CA MET A 105 -6.89 -1.95 19.79
C MET A 105 -7.11 -2.94 18.65
N LEU A 106 -6.04 -3.53 18.12
CA LEU A 106 -6.11 -4.51 17.02
C LEU A 106 -6.84 -5.80 17.44
N SER A 107 -6.82 -6.14 18.73
CA SER A 107 -7.52 -7.32 19.27
C SER A 107 -8.97 -7.03 19.71
N ASN A 108 -9.44 -5.79 19.59
CA ASN A 108 -10.77 -5.39 20.07
C ASN A 108 -11.87 -5.97 19.16
N LYS A 109 -12.64 -6.94 19.67
CA LYS A 109 -13.74 -7.61 18.95
C LYS A 109 -14.84 -6.67 18.44
N ARG A 110 -14.95 -5.47 19.00
CA ARG A 110 -15.91 -4.45 18.52
C ARG A 110 -15.43 -3.75 17.24
N ALA A 111 -14.13 -3.77 16.96
CA ALA A 111 -13.52 -3.19 15.76
C ALA A 111 -13.33 -4.27 14.68
N ARG A 112 -14.44 -4.91 14.25
CA ARG A 112 -14.39 -6.05 13.31
C ARG A 112 -13.69 -5.72 12.01
N TYR A 113 -13.98 -4.56 11.42
CA TYR A 113 -13.34 -4.12 10.19
C TYR A 113 -11.82 -4.01 10.32
N LEU A 114 -11.32 -3.41 11.42
CA LEU A 114 -9.90 -3.30 11.66
C LEU A 114 -9.23 -4.68 11.77
N GLN A 115 -9.90 -5.68 12.36
CA GLN A 115 -9.38 -7.04 12.41
C GLN A 115 -9.34 -7.70 11.04
N GLU A 116 -10.37 -7.48 10.23
CA GLU A 116 -10.43 -7.96 8.85
C GLU A 116 -9.31 -7.32 8.02
N LEU A 117 -9.08 -6.02 8.17
CA LEU A 117 -7.99 -5.30 7.50
C LEU A 117 -6.62 -5.83 7.93
N VAL A 118 -6.40 -6.06 9.23
CA VAL A 118 -5.15 -6.68 9.72
C VAL A 118 -4.94 -8.06 9.10
N ARG A 119 -5.99 -8.87 8.97
CA ARG A 119 -5.91 -10.18 8.30
C ARG A 119 -5.66 -10.05 6.81
N LEU A 120 -6.33 -9.12 6.14
CA LEU A 120 -6.17 -8.83 4.72
C LEU A 120 -4.72 -8.46 4.40
N CYS A 121 -4.06 -7.73 5.29
CA CYS A 121 -2.65 -7.37 5.19
C CYS A 121 -1.72 -8.42 5.82
N ALA A 122 -2.16 -9.67 5.99
CA ALA A 122 -1.39 -10.79 6.57
C ALA A 122 -0.66 -10.43 7.89
N HIS A 123 -1.30 -9.65 8.74
CA HIS A 123 -0.76 -9.16 10.02
C HIS A 123 0.49 -8.27 9.91
N ARG A 124 0.78 -7.71 8.74
CA ARG A 124 1.85 -6.72 8.52
C ARG A 124 1.44 -5.38 9.11
N VAL A 125 1.86 -5.15 10.35
CA VAL A 125 1.56 -3.92 11.12
C VAL A 125 2.83 -3.32 11.69
N VAL A 126 3.02 -2.02 11.49
CA VAL A 126 4.15 -1.25 12.01
C VAL A 126 3.61 -0.08 12.84
N LEU A 127 4.12 0.10 14.05
CA LEU A 127 3.90 1.31 14.85
C LEU A 127 5.08 2.27 14.64
N PHE A 128 4.77 3.53 14.38
CA PHE A 128 5.73 4.57 14.05
C PHE A 128 5.51 5.82 14.91
N ASP A 129 6.57 6.27 15.55
CA ASP A 129 6.70 7.56 16.20
C ASP A 129 7.42 8.51 15.24
N ASN A 130 6.64 9.41 14.63
CA ASN A 130 7.13 10.43 13.71
C ASN A 130 7.74 11.65 14.44
N ARG A 131 7.69 11.69 15.77
CA ARG A 131 8.11 12.83 16.59
C ARG A 131 9.44 12.59 17.30
N THR A 132 9.92 11.36 17.35
CA THR A 132 11.23 11.07 17.94
C THR A 132 12.37 11.79 17.21
N SER A 133 13.20 12.49 17.96
CA SER A 133 14.47 13.06 17.51
C SER A 133 15.66 12.14 17.80
N ASP A 134 15.44 11.01 18.47
CA ASP A 134 16.49 10.06 18.79
C ASP A 134 16.86 9.24 17.56
N ALA A 135 18.11 9.38 17.11
CA ALA A 135 18.59 8.76 15.89
C ALA A 135 18.56 7.22 15.94
N ALA A 136 18.79 6.62 17.10
CA ALA A 136 18.75 5.16 17.26
C ALA A 136 17.31 4.65 17.16
N CYS A 137 16.34 5.34 17.77
CA CYS A 137 14.92 5.07 17.62
C CYS A 137 14.47 5.24 16.16
N GLN A 138 14.88 6.32 15.48
CA GLN A 138 14.57 6.52 14.06
C GLN A 138 15.10 5.36 13.19
N GLN A 139 16.36 4.96 13.39
CA GLN A 139 16.95 3.83 12.68
C GLN A 139 16.24 2.50 12.98
N GLN A 140 15.88 2.26 14.23
CA GLN A 140 15.17 1.04 14.62
C GLN A 140 13.78 0.95 13.97
N GLN A 141 13.04 2.06 13.94
CA GLN A 141 11.72 2.10 13.30
C GLN A 141 11.80 1.95 11.79
N LEU A 142 12.77 2.60 11.15
CA LEU A 142 13.04 2.44 9.73
C LEU A 142 13.39 0.98 9.40
N LYS A 143 14.26 0.35 10.22
CA LYS A 143 14.62 -1.06 10.05
C LYS A 143 13.39 -1.97 10.09
N LYS A 144 12.53 -1.81 11.09
CA LYS A 144 11.27 -2.59 11.19
C LYS A 144 10.36 -2.41 9.97
N LEU A 145 10.25 -1.18 9.46
CA LEU A 145 9.46 -0.90 8.27
C LEU A 145 10.05 -1.59 7.03
N LEU A 146 11.37 -1.51 6.84
CA LEU A 146 12.05 -2.15 5.73
C LEU A 146 11.97 -3.69 5.80
N GLU A 147 12.07 -4.28 7.00
CA GLU A 147 11.84 -5.72 7.21
C GLU A 147 10.42 -6.13 6.80
N ALA A 148 9.40 -5.32 7.10
CA ALA A 148 8.02 -5.57 6.65
C ALA A 148 7.88 -5.47 5.13
N VAL A 149 8.58 -4.53 4.48
CA VAL A 149 8.63 -4.42 3.02
C VAL A 149 9.34 -5.63 2.40
N ASP A 150 10.44 -6.10 2.99
CA ASP A 150 11.18 -7.26 2.49
C ASP A 150 10.38 -8.55 2.58
N SER A 151 9.56 -8.70 3.64
CA SER A 151 8.60 -9.79 3.75
C SER A 151 7.58 -9.76 2.60
N VAL A 152 7.05 -8.58 2.26
CA VAL A 152 6.11 -8.44 1.14
C VAL A 152 6.76 -8.85 -0.18
N ILE A 153 7.97 -8.37 -0.45
CA ILE A 153 8.67 -8.66 -1.70
C ILE A 153 8.94 -10.16 -1.82
N SER A 154 9.44 -10.78 -0.74
CA SER A 154 9.75 -12.22 -0.70
C SER A 154 8.51 -13.09 -0.94
N ASP A 155 7.40 -12.79 -0.25
CA ASP A 155 6.14 -13.51 -0.42
C ASP A 155 5.60 -13.37 -1.85
N THR A 156 5.79 -12.21 -2.47
CA THR A 156 5.29 -11.93 -3.81
C THR A 156 6.15 -12.59 -4.88
N ASP A 157 7.47 -12.65 -4.71
CA ASP A 157 8.38 -13.35 -5.61
C ASP A 157 8.12 -14.86 -5.64
N GLU A 158 7.75 -15.46 -4.49
CA GLU A 158 7.32 -16.87 -4.45
C GLU A 158 6.02 -17.12 -5.23
N VAL A 159 5.05 -16.21 -5.14
CA VAL A 159 3.79 -16.29 -5.90
C VAL A 159 4.06 -16.15 -7.40
N HIS A 160 4.87 -15.16 -7.81
CA HIS A 160 5.27 -14.99 -9.21
C HIS A 160 6.09 -16.17 -9.74
N GLY A 161 6.94 -16.78 -8.91
CA GLY A 161 7.70 -17.98 -9.25
C GLY A 161 6.80 -19.18 -9.55
N ARG A 162 5.79 -19.44 -8.69
CA ARG A 162 4.80 -20.51 -8.93
C ARG A 162 3.91 -20.22 -10.13
N GLN A 163 3.54 -18.96 -10.36
CA GLN A 163 2.75 -18.55 -11.53
C GLN A 163 3.57 -18.75 -12.83
N LYS A 164 4.85 -18.38 -12.83
CA LYS A 164 5.77 -18.59 -13.96
C LYS A 164 6.00 -20.06 -14.29
N GLU A 165 6.00 -20.97 -13.31
CA GLU A 165 6.07 -22.42 -13.56
C GLU A 165 4.79 -22.98 -14.20
N ILE A 166 3.65 -22.30 -14.02
CA ILE A 166 2.37 -22.64 -14.66
C ILE A 166 2.22 -21.94 -16.04
N ASP A 167 2.83 -20.75 -16.22
CA ASP A 167 2.72 -19.89 -17.42
C ASP A 167 3.87 -20.07 -18.45
N VAL A 168 4.71 -21.11 -18.36
CA VAL A 168 5.71 -21.39 -19.42
C VAL A 168 5.04 -21.76 -20.76
N GLU A 169 3.74 -22.05 -20.78
CA GLU A 169 2.96 -22.22 -22.01
C GLU A 169 2.04 -21.01 -22.28
N GLY A 170 2.65 -19.90 -22.72
CA GLY A 170 2.08 -19.07 -23.79
C GLY A 170 1.48 -17.72 -23.39
N TYR A 171 2.30 -16.67 -23.34
CA TYR A 171 1.88 -15.31 -23.71
C TYR A 171 3.07 -14.49 -24.27
N THR A 172 2.81 -13.71 -25.32
CA THR A 172 3.74 -12.85 -26.06
C THR A 172 3.67 -11.39 -25.57
N ALA A 173 4.69 -10.58 -25.90
CA ALA A 173 4.76 -9.17 -25.48
C ALA A 173 3.61 -8.28 -25.97
N GLU A 174 3.00 -8.62 -27.11
CA GLU A 174 1.83 -7.93 -27.66
C GLU A 174 0.57 -8.22 -26.84
N GLU A 175 0.42 -9.44 -26.35
CA GLU A 175 -0.68 -9.85 -25.47
C GLU A 175 -0.60 -9.16 -24.10
N MET A 176 0.61 -8.92 -23.57
CA MET A 176 0.80 -8.08 -22.38
C MET A 176 0.38 -6.61 -22.59
N SER A 177 0.68 -6.05 -23.76
CA SER A 177 0.30 -4.66 -24.10
C SER A 177 -1.22 -4.53 -24.24
N GLN A 178 -1.85 -5.51 -24.88
CA GLN A 178 -3.30 -5.59 -25.03
C GLN A 178 -3.99 -5.78 -23.68
N SER A 179 -3.48 -6.67 -22.83
CA SER A 179 -3.99 -6.89 -21.47
C SER A 179 -3.92 -5.63 -20.60
N LYS A 180 -2.83 -4.85 -20.69
CA LYS A 180 -2.73 -3.54 -20.02
C LYS A 180 -3.79 -2.57 -20.54
N LYS A 181 -3.99 -2.49 -21.84
CA LYS A 181 -5.00 -1.62 -22.45
C LYS A 181 -6.42 -2.02 -22.04
N ASP A 182 -6.74 -3.31 -22.09
CA ASP A 182 -8.03 -3.85 -21.70
C ASP A 182 -8.30 -3.59 -20.20
N MET A 183 -7.27 -3.70 -19.36
CA MET A 183 -7.34 -3.32 -17.94
C MET A 183 -7.65 -1.83 -17.77
N TYR A 184 -6.94 -0.93 -18.49
CA TYR A 184 -7.24 0.52 -18.49
C TYR A 184 -8.65 0.84 -18.99
N ASP A 185 -9.12 0.17 -20.04
CA ASP A 185 -10.47 0.37 -20.60
C ASP A 185 -11.56 -0.16 -19.66
N GLN A 186 -11.30 -1.29 -18.99
CA GLN A 186 -12.18 -1.85 -17.97
C GLN A 186 -12.27 -0.94 -16.74
N TYR A 187 -11.14 -0.33 -16.34
CA TYR A 187 -11.09 0.72 -15.33
C TYR A 187 -11.93 1.94 -15.72
N LEU A 188 -11.74 2.45 -16.95
CA LEU A 188 -12.49 3.60 -17.45
C LEU A 188 -14.00 3.33 -17.50
N MET A 189 -14.39 2.11 -17.86
CA MET A 189 -15.79 1.67 -17.92
C MET A 189 -16.42 1.53 -16.52
N LEU A 190 -15.70 0.95 -15.54
CA LEU A 190 -16.16 0.85 -14.15
C LEU A 190 -16.35 2.23 -13.52
N ILE A 191 -15.40 3.12 -13.76
CA ILE A 191 -15.43 4.51 -13.31
C ILE A 191 -16.61 5.27 -13.93
N THR A 192 -16.95 5.01 -15.19
CA THR A 192 -18.09 5.65 -15.88
C THR A 192 -19.44 5.18 -15.33
N LYS A 193 -19.55 3.92 -14.89
CA LYS A 193 -20.78 3.36 -14.28
C LYS A 193 -21.09 3.92 -12.89
N MET A 194 -20.11 4.49 -12.19
CA MET A 194 -20.32 5.11 -10.88
C MET A 194 -20.82 6.56 -10.97
N VAL A 195 -20.88 7.13 -12.18
CA VAL A 195 -21.22 8.54 -12.45
C VAL A 195 -22.65 8.69 -13.03
N ILE A 196 -23.38 7.58 -13.22
CA ILE A 196 -24.76 7.55 -13.74
C ILE A 196 -25.71 6.97 -12.69
#